data_AF-X5R6S5-F1
#
_entry.id   AF-X5R6S5-F1
#
_cell.length_a   1.000
_cell.length_b   1.000
_cell.length_c   1.000
_cell.angle_alpha   90.00
_cell.angle_beta   90.00
_cell.angle_gamma   90.00
#
_symmetry.space_group_name_H-M   'P 1'
#
loop_
_entity.id
_entity.type
_entity.pdbx_description
1 polymer ?
#
loop_
_entity_poly.entity_id
_entity_poly.type
_entity_poly.pdbx_seq_one_letter_code
_entity_poly.pdbx_strand_id
1 'polypeptide(L)'
;MDNQATVQPITVAVEASSLRDQVATIKRALIDSPVRKWLVWTSVGIMAVIVATSIGQVLLNRWNQPFYDALARRDMAAFLHQLMIFAVIAGTLLLLNIAQTWLNQMIRLKLREALTLDLIDQWMRPARAFRLANAGAIGVNPDQRMQQDAAHLSDLSTDLGVGLLQSFILLVSFVGVLWQLSSGFVFHINGWSLAIPGYMVWAAFLYAGIASWLSWLVGRPLIRLNSDRYT
;
A
#
# COMPACT_ATOMS: atom_id res chain seq x y z
N MET A 1 -10.79 -51.82 44.38
CA MET A 1 -11.03 -50.38 44.58
C MET A 1 -10.07 -49.65 43.64
N ASP A 2 -10.42 -49.56 42.37
CA ASP A 2 -9.59 -48.90 41.35
C ASP A 2 -10.01 -47.44 41.26
N ASN A 3 -9.21 -46.56 41.83
CA ASN A 3 -9.38 -45.11 41.66
C ASN A 3 -8.45 -44.64 40.54
N GLN A 4 -8.90 -44.77 39.29
CA GLN A 4 -8.25 -44.10 38.16
C GLN A 4 -8.54 -42.60 38.26
N ALA A 5 -7.58 -41.85 38.80
CA ALA A 5 -7.58 -40.40 38.73
C ALA A 5 -7.47 -39.99 37.25
N THR A 6 -8.60 -39.63 36.67
CA THR A 6 -8.71 -39.07 35.32
C THR A 6 -8.02 -37.71 35.29
N VAL A 7 -6.80 -37.67 34.75
CA VAL A 7 -6.12 -36.41 34.43
C VAL A 7 -6.88 -35.77 33.27
N GLN A 8 -7.73 -34.80 33.57
CA GLN A 8 -8.38 -34.00 32.53
C GLN A 8 -7.30 -33.15 31.83
N PRO A 9 -7.14 -33.26 30.50
CA PRO A 9 -6.27 -32.35 29.78
C PRO A 9 -6.88 -30.95 29.89
N ILE A 10 -6.12 -30.00 30.47
CA ILE A 10 -6.48 -28.59 30.42
C ILE A 10 -6.33 -28.16 28.96
N THR A 11 -7.39 -28.33 28.17
CA THR A 11 -7.51 -27.69 26.87
C THR A 11 -7.73 -26.22 27.15
N VAL A 12 -6.63 -25.47 27.23
CA VAL A 12 -6.69 -24.01 27.15
C VAL A 12 -7.21 -23.71 25.75
N ALA A 13 -8.52 -23.63 25.60
CA ALA A 13 -9.15 -23.12 24.41
C ALA A 13 -8.64 -21.69 24.26
N VAL A 14 -7.64 -21.51 23.40
CA VAL A 14 -7.24 -20.18 22.93
C VAL A 14 -8.44 -19.69 22.17
N GLU A 15 -9.33 -18.99 22.87
CA GLU A 15 -10.49 -18.34 22.29
C GLU A 15 -9.94 -17.45 21.17
N ALA A 16 -10.15 -17.87 19.93
CA ALA A 16 -9.60 -17.20 18.77
C ALA A 16 -10.24 -15.82 18.72
N SER A 17 -9.54 -14.83 19.29
CA SER A 17 -10.02 -13.45 19.36
C SER A 17 -10.54 -13.03 17.99
N SER A 18 -11.77 -12.52 17.94
CA SER A 18 -12.41 -12.11 16.69
C SER A 18 -11.52 -11.09 15.97
N LEU A 19 -11.48 -11.12 14.63
CA LEU A 19 -10.72 -10.15 13.83
C LEU A 19 -11.02 -8.70 14.24
N ARG A 20 -12.27 -8.43 14.66
CA ARG A 20 -12.69 -7.11 15.15
C ARG A 20 -11.97 -6.73 16.45
N ASP A 21 -11.79 -7.68 17.36
CA ASP A 21 -11.13 -7.45 18.64
C ASP A 21 -9.62 -7.30 18.46
N GLN A 22 -9.02 -8.04 17.53
CA GLN A 22 -7.63 -7.86 17.14
C GLN A 22 -7.39 -6.47 16.55
N VAL A 23 -8.23 -6.04 15.60
CA VAL A 23 -8.17 -4.69 15.02
C VAL A 23 -8.39 -3.62 16.08
N ALA A 24 -9.34 -3.81 17.01
CA ALA A 24 -9.58 -2.86 18.10
C ALA A 24 -8.38 -2.76 19.05
N THR A 25 -7.71 -3.87 19.33
CA THR A 25 -6.53 -3.92 20.19
C THR A 25 -5.34 -3.24 19.52
N ILE A 26 -5.10 -3.52 18.24
CA ILE A 26 -4.07 -2.84 17.42
C ILE A 26 -4.35 -1.34 17.37
N LYS A 27 -5.61 -0.94 17.14
CA LYS A 27 -6.01 0.46 17.09
C LYS A 27 -5.74 1.18 18.42
N ARG A 28 -6.06 0.57 19.56
CA ARG A 28 -5.76 1.15 20.89
C ARG A 28 -4.25 1.24 21.13
N ALA A 29 -3.49 0.19 20.81
CA ALA A 29 -2.04 0.18 20.94
C ALA A 29 -1.38 1.28 20.07
N LEU A 30 -1.88 1.53 18.86
CA LEU A 30 -1.42 2.63 18.00
C LEU A 30 -1.82 4.01 18.51
N ILE A 31 -3.00 4.13 19.12
CA ILE A 31 -3.47 5.40 19.68
C ILE A 31 -2.61 5.79 20.89
N ASP A 32 -2.27 4.87 21.77
CA ASP A 32 -1.53 5.19 23.00
C ASP A 32 0.00 5.32 22.77
N SER A 33 0.50 4.94 21.58
CA SER A 33 1.92 4.98 21.27
C SER A 33 2.46 6.41 21.02
N PRO A 34 3.65 6.77 21.56
CA PRO A 34 4.31 8.05 21.29
C PRO A 34 4.66 8.25 19.81
N VAL A 35 4.68 7.18 19.01
CA VAL A 35 5.01 7.18 17.58
C VAL A 35 3.86 7.70 16.71
N ARG A 36 2.63 7.81 17.26
CA ARG A 36 1.43 8.27 16.54
C ARG A 36 1.60 9.64 15.88
N LYS A 37 2.08 10.64 16.64
CA LYS A 37 2.24 12.00 16.10
C LYS A 37 3.20 12.01 14.93
N TRP A 38 4.32 11.31 15.06
CA TRP A 38 5.32 11.20 14.00
C TRP A 38 4.75 10.48 12.77
N LEU A 39 4.02 9.38 12.95
CA LEU A 39 3.36 8.67 11.84
C LEU A 39 2.36 9.57 11.11
N VAL A 40 1.53 10.31 11.84
CA VAL A 40 0.55 11.23 11.23
C VAL A 40 1.24 12.30 10.41
N TRP A 41 2.30 12.93 10.92
CA TRP A 41 3.07 13.93 10.17
C TRP A 41 3.73 13.34 8.94
N THR A 42 4.33 12.15 9.04
CA THR A 42 4.97 11.49 7.90
C THR A 42 3.93 11.00 6.88
N SER A 43 2.74 10.58 7.32
CA SER A 43 1.59 10.25 6.44
C SER A 43 1.03 11.47 5.71
N VAL A 44 1.00 12.64 6.36
CA VAL A 44 0.65 13.90 5.69
C VAL A 44 1.74 14.30 4.70
N GLY A 45 3.02 14.16 5.09
CA GLY A 45 4.16 14.42 4.22
C GLY A 45 4.14 13.56 2.96
N ILE A 46 3.92 12.25 3.09
CA ILE A 46 3.86 11.36 1.93
C ILE A 46 2.64 11.64 1.04
N MET A 47 1.49 11.99 1.63
CA MET A 47 0.32 12.44 0.87
C MET A 47 0.64 13.68 0.04
N ALA A 48 1.32 14.67 0.62
CA ALA A 48 1.75 15.87 -0.11
C ALA A 48 2.70 15.54 -1.26
N VAL A 49 3.67 14.64 -1.04
CA VAL A 49 4.60 14.20 -2.10
C VAL A 49 3.87 13.46 -3.23
N ILE A 50 2.91 12.59 -2.91
CA ILE A 50 2.11 11.88 -3.91
C ILE A 50 1.28 12.87 -4.74
N VAL A 51 0.64 13.86 -4.10
CA VAL A 51 -0.10 14.92 -4.81
C VAL A 51 0.82 15.74 -5.71
N ALA A 52 1.99 16.16 -5.20
CA ALA A 52 2.98 16.90 -6.00
C ALA A 52 3.47 16.08 -7.20
N THR A 53 3.70 14.78 -7.01
CA THR A 53 4.11 13.86 -8.08
C THR A 53 3.02 13.72 -9.13
N SER A 54 1.75 13.61 -8.71
CA SER A 54 0.61 13.56 -9.63
C SER A 54 0.49 14.83 -10.48
N ILE A 55 0.64 16.01 -9.86
CA ILE A 55 0.67 17.29 -10.58
C ILE A 55 1.83 17.30 -11.59
N GLY A 56 3.01 16.85 -11.19
CA GLY A 56 4.17 16.75 -12.07
C GLY A 56 3.95 15.80 -13.25
N GLN A 57 3.24 14.68 -13.05
CA GLN A 57 2.85 13.78 -14.14
C GLN A 57 1.89 14.43 -15.13
N VAL A 58 0.91 15.20 -14.65
CA VAL A 58 0.02 15.98 -15.53
C VAL A 58 0.80 17.03 -16.32
N LEU A 59 1.76 17.70 -15.67
CA LEU A 59 2.61 18.70 -16.32
C LEU A 59 3.50 18.06 -17.40
N LEU A 60 4.10 16.90 -17.11
CA LEU A 60 4.86 16.12 -18.07
C LEU A 60 3.99 15.69 -19.27
N ASN A 61 2.76 15.25 -19.00
CA ASN A 61 1.83 14.87 -20.06
C ASN A 61 1.45 16.05 -20.96
N ARG A 62 1.23 17.24 -20.38
CA ARG A 62 0.97 18.48 -21.15
C ARG A 62 2.20 18.95 -21.93
N TRP A 63 3.40 18.74 -21.39
CA TRP A 63 4.66 19.09 -22.05
C TRP A 63 4.93 18.25 -23.32
N ASN A 64 4.37 17.04 -23.44
CA ASN A 64 4.56 16.21 -24.64
C ASN A 64 4.12 16.93 -25.93
N GLN A 65 2.98 17.63 -25.93
CA GLN A 65 2.45 18.30 -27.12
C GLN A 65 3.42 19.36 -27.71
N PRO A 66 3.85 20.39 -26.96
CA PRO A 66 4.76 21.41 -27.50
C PRO A 66 6.13 20.84 -27.91
N PHE A 67 6.60 19.77 -27.28
CA PHE A 67 7.83 19.09 -27.69
C PHE A 67 7.71 18.46 -29.07
N TYR A 68 6.65 17.68 -29.32
CA TYR A 68 6.40 17.08 -30.63
C TYR A 68 6.10 18.13 -31.70
N ASP A 69 5.41 19.22 -31.35
CA ASP A 69 5.18 20.36 -32.24
C ASP A 69 6.49 21.02 -32.69
N ALA A 70 7.43 21.23 -31.77
CA ALA A 70 8.74 21.81 -32.11
C ALA A 70 9.52 20.88 -33.06
N LEU A 71 9.45 19.57 -32.83
CA LEU A 71 10.09 18.56 -33.67
C LEU A 71 9.45 18.52 -35.08
N ALA A 72 8.12 18.59 -35.16
CA ALA A 72 7.38 18.61 -36.42
C ALA A 72 7.70 19.86 -37.25
N ARG A 73 7.84 21.03 -36.60
CA ARG A 73 8.20 22.29 -37.25
C ARG A 73 9.70 22.43 -37.54
N ARG A 74 10.54 21.47 -37.13
CA ARG A 74 12.01 21.50 -37.22
C ARG A 74 12.63 22.76 -36.60
N ASP A 75 12.01 23.28 -35.53
CA ASP A 75 12.50 24.44 -34.81
C ASP A 75 13.49 24.02 -33.71
N MET A 76 14.78 24.21 -33.98
CA MET A 76 15.86 23.81 -33.07
C MET A 76 15.88 24.65 -31.78
N ALA A 77 15.53 25.92 -31.85
CA ALA A 77 15.52 26.80 -30.67
C ALA A 77 14.38 26.41 -29.73
N ALA A 78 13.18 26.19 -30.28
CA ALA A 78 12.04 25.69 -29.51
C ALA A 78 12.32 24.28 -28.95
N PHE A 79 12.96 23.40 -29.72
CA PHE A 79 13.34 22.07 -29.24
C PHE A 79 14.28 22.13 -28.03
N LEU A 80 15.36 22.90 -28.09
CA LEU A 80 16.30 23.05 -26.97
C LEU A 80 15.62 23.67 -25.74
N HIS A 81 14.73 24.63 -25.94
CA HIS A 81 13.94 25.20 -24.84
C HIS A 81 13.03 24.15 -24.19
N GLN A 82 12.31 23.35 -24.99
CA GLN A 82 11.47 22.27 -24.47
C GLN A 82 12.30 21.17 -23.79
N LEU A 83 13.52 20.89 -24.26
CA LEU A 83 14.44 19.95 -23.62
C LEU A 83 14.87 20.43 -22.22
N MET A 84 15.11 21.74 -22.05
CA MET A 84 15.39 22.31 -20.73
C MET A 84 14.18 22.22 -19.79
N ILE A 85 12.98 22.50 -20.28
CA ILE A 85 11.74 22.35 -19.50
C ILE A 85 11.58 20.88 -19.07
N PHE A 86 11.82 19.92 -19.97
CA PHE A 86 11.81 18.51 -19.64
C PHE A 86 12.80 18.16 -18.54
N ALA A 87 14.05 18.64 -18.63
CA ALA A 87 15.05 18.37 -17.61
C ALA A 87 14.60 18.86 -16.22
N VAL A 88 13.95 20.03 -16.14
CA VAL A 88 13.40 20.56 -14.89
C VAL A 88 12.23 19.71 -14.39
N ILE A 89 11.28 19.33 -15.25
CA ILE A 89 10.13 18.50 -14.87
C ILE A 89 10.61 17.12 -14.41
N ALA A 90 11.45 16.45 -15.22
CA ALA A 90 11.98 15.13 -14.93
C ALA A 90 12.86 15.14 -13.67
N GLY A 91 13.71 16.15 -13.50
CA GLY A 91 14.53 16.32 -12.30
C GLY A 91 13.69 16.54 -11.05
N THR A 92 12.65 17.35 -11.12
CA THR A 92 11.71 17.57 -10.01
C THR A 92 10.96 16.28 -9.66
N LEU A 93 10.44 15.57 -10.66
CA LEU A 93 9.76 14.28 -10.46
C LEU A 93 10.69 13.23 -9.86
N LEU A 94 11.95 13.18 -10.29
CA LEU A 94 12.96 12.29 -9.72
C LEU A 94 13.20 12.60 -8.24
N LEU A 95 13.39 13.87 -7.88
CA LEU A 95 13.57 14.29 -6.49
C LEU A 95 12.35 13.94 -5.61
N LEU A 96 11.14 14.17 -6.13
CA LEU A 96 9.90 13.78 -5.45
C LEU A 96 9.83 12.26 -5.24
N ASN A 97 10.22 11.46 -6.23
CA ASN A 97 10.23 10.00 -6.13
C ASN A 97 11.24 9.50 -5.08
N ILE A 98 12.43 10.09 -5.04
CA ILE A 98 13.45 9.81 -4.02
C ILE A 98 12.92 10.20 -2.63
N ALA A 99 12.31 11.38 -2.49
CA ALA A 99 11.71 11.82 -1.23
C ALA A 99 10.59 10.89 -0.76
N GLN A 100 9.71 10.45 -1.68
CA GLN A 100 8.65 9.48 -1.37
C GLN A 100 9.24 8.15 -0.88
N THR A 101 10.26 7.64 -1.58
CA THR A 101 10.93 6.39 -1.21
C THR A 101 11.58 6.50 0.17
N TRP A 102 12.24 7.62 0.45
CA TRP A 102 12.87 7.87 1.75
C TRP A 102 11.83 7.95 2.88
N LEU A 103 10.72 8.67 2.67
CA LEU A 103 9.62 8.74 3.65
C LEU A 103 9.04 7.35 3.93
N ASN A 104 8.83 6.54 2.90
CA ASN A 104 8.36 5.15 3.04
C ASN A 104 9.29 4.29 3.89
N GLN A 105 10.59 4.34 3.60
CA GLN A 105 11.58 3.60 4.37
C GLN A 105 11.64 4.07 5.82
N MET A 106 11.50 5.37 6.07
CA MET A 106 11.50 5.92 7.42
C MET A 106 10.26 5.47 8.21
N ILE A 107 9.07 5.45 7.59
CA ILE A 107 7.84 4.93 8.22
C ILE A 107 8.04 3.48 8.65
N ARG A 108 8.54 2.65 7.73
CA ARG A 108 8.85 1.23 7.99
C ARG A 108 9.82 1.07 9.15
N LEU A 109 10.91 1.84 9.17
CA LEU A 109 11.92 1.77 10.21
C LEU A 109 11.33 2.14 11.58
N LYS A 110 10.57 3.24 11.65
CA LYS A 110 9.99 3.73 12.90
C LYS A 110 8.87 2.85 13.43
N LEU A 111 8.04 2.27 12.56
CA LEU A 111 7.06 1.27 12.95
C LEU A 111 7.74 0.03 13.52
N ARG A 112 8.81 -0.45 12.88
CA ARG A 112 9.57 -1.60 13.36
C ARG A 112 10.22 -1.32 14.71
N GLU A 113 10.84 -0.16 14.88
CA GLU A 113 11.42 0.28 16.15
C GLU A 113 10.36 0.30 17.28
N ALA A 114 9.19 0.89 17.01
CA ALA A 114 8.09 0.97 17.97
C ALA A 114 7.56 -0.40 18.39
N LEU A 115 7.32 -1.28 17.40
CA LEU A 115 6.80 -2.63 17.63
C LEU A 115 7.80 -3.48 18.40
N THR A 116 9.07 -3.45 18.03
CA THR A 116 10.11 -4.22 18.71
C THR A 116 10.28 -3.77 20.16
N LEU A 117 10.31 -2.46 20.43
CA LEU A 117 10.42 -1.93 21.80
C LEU A 117 9.21 -2.29 22.66
N ASP A 118 8.00 -2.18 22.13
CA ASP A 118 6.78 -2.56 22.85
C ASP A 118 6.74 -4.06 23.16
N LEU A 119 7.15 -4.89 22.19
CA LEU A 119 7.20 -6.34 22.37
C LEU A 119 8.24 -6.74 23.43
N ILE A 120 9.39 -6.07 23.48
CA ILE A 120 10.41 -6.26 24.52
C ILE A 120 9.87 -5.83 25.90
N ASP A 121 9.20 -4.67 26.02
CA ASP A 121 8.59 -4.24 27.29
C ASP A 121 7.58 -5.28 27.79
N GLN A 122 6.70 -5.75 26.91
CA GLN A 122 5.73 -6.78 27.24
C GLN A 122 6.37 -8.11 27.65
N TRP A 123 7.50 -8.47 27.04
CA TRP A 123 8.28 -9.67 27.37
C TRP A 123 8.93 -9.58 28.76
N MET A 124 9.47 -8.40 29.12
CA MET A 124 10.15 -8.16 30.40
C MET A 124 9.20 -8.06 31.60
N ARG A 125 7.89 -8.01 31.40
CA ARG A 125 6.93 -8.01 32.52
C ARG A 125 6.99 -9.30 33.34
N PRO A 126 6.77 -9.24 34.67
CA PRO A 126 6.97 -10.37 35.57
C PRO A 126 6.24 -11.64 35.13
N ALA A 127 6.98 -12.75 35.13
CA ALA A 127 6.51 -14.10 34.80
C ALA A 127 5.93 -14.30 33.38
N ARG A 128 5.95 -13.31 32.47
CA ARG A 128 5.45 -13.50 31.09
C ARG A 128 6.37 -14.35 30.23
N ALA A 129 7.67 -14.07 30.25
CA ALA A 129 8.67 -14.87 29.53
C ALA A 129 8.60 -16.36 29.90
N PHE A 130 8.47 -16.66 31.20
CA PHE A 130 8.36 -18.04 31.68
C PHE A 130 7.04 -18.71 31.27
N ARG A 131 5.91 -18.00 31.30
CA ARG A 131 4.63 -18.54 30.82
C ARG A 131 4.64 -18.81 29.31
N LEU A 132 5.31 -17.95 28.54
CA LEU A 132 5.35 -18.05 27.08
C LEU A 132 6.30 -19.16 26.61
N ALA A 133 7.45 -19.34 27.27
CA ALA A 133 8.36 -20.47 27.03
C ALA A 133 7.67 -21.84 27.30
N ASN A 134 6.70 -21.87 28.23
CA ASN A 134 5.92 -23.07 28.54
C ASN A 134 4.64 -23.22 27.70
N ALA A 135 4.36 -22.33 26.73
CA ALA A 135 3.13 -22.31 25.95
C ALA A 135 3.16 -23.26 24.71
N GLY A 136 3.98 -24.30 24.75
CA GLY A 136 4.11 -25.27 23.65
C GLY A 136 4.80 -24.70 22.40
N ALA A 137 4.33 -25.06 21.21
CA ALA A 137 4.94 -24.68 19.93
C ALA A 137 5.05 -23.15 19.71
N ILE A 138 4.19 -22.35 20.37
CA ILE A 138 4.21 -20.89 20.26
C ILE A 138 5.42 -20.29 20.98
N GLY A 139 5.96 -20.98 21.99
CA GLY A 139 7.11 -20.55 22.79
C GLY A 139 8.48 -20.94 22.24
N VAL A 140 8.55 -21.63 21.10
CA VAL A 140 9.81 -22.06 20.49
C VAL A 140 10.51 -20.85 19.84
N ASN A 141 11.80 -20.65 20.15
CA ASN A 141 12.65 -19.54 19.67
C ASN A 141 11.96 -18.16 19.74
N PRO A 142 11.51 -17.73 20.94
CA PRO A 142 10.69 -16.54 21.08
C PRO A 142 11.45 -15.26 20.71
N ASP A 143 12.76 -15.23 20.89
CA ASP A 143 13.67 -14.18 20.47
C ASP A 143 13.72 -14.02 18.94
N GLN A 144 13.84 -15.13 18.22
CA GLN A 144 13.84 -15.15 16.77
C GLN A 144 12.48 -14.68 16.23
N ARG A 145 11.39 -15.17 16.82
CA ARG A 145 10.03 -14.77 16.45
C ARG A 145 9.78 -13.30 16.73
N MET A 146 10.21 -12.79 17.88
CA MET A 146 10.09 -11.36 18.20
C MET A 146 10.80 -10.48 17.16
N GLN A 147 11.96 -10.90 16.64
CA GLN A 147 12.66 -10.14 15.59
C GLN A 147 12.02 -10.30 14.20
N GLN A 148 11.75 -11.54 13.78
CA GLN A 148 11.27 -11.85 12.44
C GLN A 148 9.80 -11.43 12.25
N ASP A 149 8.93 -11.75 13.20
CA ASP A 149 7.50 -11.46 13.11
C ASP A 149 7.27 -9.94 13.23
N ALA A 150 7.99 -9.24 14.11
CA ALA A 150 7.87 -7.77 14.22
C ALA A 150 8.36 -7.06 12.96
N ALA A 151 9.46 -7.53 12.35
CA ALA A 151 9.92 -7.01 11.06
C ALA A 151 8.88 -7.25 9.97
N HIS A 152 8.39 -8.49 9.83
CA HIS A 152 7.41 -8.86 8.81
C HIS A 152 6.08 -8.11 8.97
N LEU A 153 5.58 -7.96 10.20
CA LEU A 153 4.36 -7.18 10.48
C LEU A 153 4.53 -5.70 10.16
N SER A 154 5.66 -5.10 10.55
CA SER A 154 5.96 -3.71 10.21
C SER A 154 6.04 -3.50 8.70
N ASP A 155 6.67 -4.44 8.02
CA ASP A 155 6.87 -4.40 6.58
C ASP A 155 5.54 -4.47 5.84
N LEU A 156 4.74 -5.51 6.10
CA LEU A 156 3.42 -5.67 5.51
C LEU A 156 2.48 -4.51 5.83
N SER A 157 2.47 -4.04 7.07
CA SER A 157 1.59 -2.93 7.49
C SER A 157 1.94 -1.64 6.75
N THR A 158 3.23 -1.37 6.58
CA THR A 158 3.68 -0.18 5.85
C THR A 158 3.37 -0.31 4.36
N ASP A 159 3.68 -1.46 3.75
CA ASP A 159 3.42 -1.71 2.33
C ASP A 159 1.94 -1.62 1.99
N LEU A 160 1.09 -2.29 2.75
CA LEU A 160 -0.35 -2.27 2.54
C LEU A 160 -0.93 -0.88 2.82
N GLY A 161 -0.54 -0.25 3.93
CA GLY A 161 -1.08 1.05 4.34
C GLY A 161 -0.71 2.17 3.37
N VAL A 162 0.58 2.32 3.09
CA VAL A 162 1.07 3.34 2.14
C VAL A 162 0.64 2.99 0.73
N GLY A 163 0.80 1.74 0.30
CA GLY A 163 0.46 1.29 -1.04
C GLY A 163 -1.03 1.50 -1.37
N LEU A 164 -1.92 1.26 -0.40
CA LEU A 164 -3.35 1.53 -0.55
C LEU A 164 -3.62 3.04 -0.71
N LEU A 165 -3.02 3.88 0.12
CA LEU A 165 -3.18 5.33 0.06
C LEU A 165 -2.66 5.91 -1.27
N GLN A 166 -1.48 5.44 -1.71
CA GLN A 166 -0.92 5.81 -3.01
C GLN A 166 -1.83 5.39 -4.16
N SER A 167 -2.31 4.14 -4.16
CA SER A 167 -3.21 3.62 -5.20
C SER A 167 -4.51 4.42 -5.26
N PHE A 168 -5.06 4.79 -4.10
CA PHE A 168 -6.27 5.61 -4.01
C PHE A 168 -6.07 7.01 -4.58
N ILE A 169 -4.99 7.71 -4.21
CA ILE A 169 -4.71 9.06 -4.73
C ILE A 169 -4.49 9.01 -6.25
N LEU A 170 -3.75 8.01 -6.74
CA LEU A 170 -3.52 7.82 -8.16
C LEU A 170 -4.83 7.56 -8.91
N LEU A 171 -5.70 6.70 -8.38
CA LEU A 171 -7.03 6.44 -8.93
C LEU A 171 -7.84 7.74 -9.04
N VAL A 172 -7.95 8.52 -7.97
CA VAL A 172 -8.71 9.78 -7.97
C VAL A 172 -8.15 10.78 -8.99
N SER A 173 -6.82 10.91 -9.04
CA SER A 173 -6.14 11.82 -9.96
C SER A 173 -6.36 11.42 -11.42
N PHE A 174 -6.23 10.13 -11.72
CA PHE A 174 -6.41 9.61 -13.08
C PHE A 174 -7.86 9.67 -13.55
N VAL A 175 -8.81 9.38 -12.65
CA VAL A 175 -10.24 9.61 -12.91
C VAL A 175 -10.49 11.07 -13.26
N GLY A 176 -9.91 12.02 -12.52
CA GLY A 176 -10.02 13.45 -12.82
C GLY A 176 -9.47 13.83 -14.20
N VAL A 177 -8.28 13.32 -14.56
CA VAL A 177 -7.68 13.54 -15.90
C VAL A 177 -8.57 12.97 -17.00
N LEU A 178 -9.01 11.71 -16.87
CA LEU A 178 -9.90 11.08 -17.84
C LEU A 178 -11.23 11.82 -17.97
N TRP A 179 -11.76 12.34 -16.86
CA TRP A 179 -12.99 13.12 -16.87
C TRP A 179 -12.82 14.42 -17.69
N GLN A 180 -11.70 15.13 -17.49
CA GLN A 180 -11.37 16.35 -18.24
C GLN A 180 -11.20 16.08 -19.74
N LEU A 181 -10.53 14.98 -20.12
CA LEU A 181 -10.39 14.63 -21.55
C LEU A 181 -11.71 14.14 -22.15
N SER A 182 -12.50 13.41 -21.38
CA SER A 182 -13.75 12.80 -21.85
C SER A 182 -14.84 13.82 -22.16
N SER A 183 -14.83 15.02 -21.57
CA SER A 183 -15.84 16.05 -21.85
C SER A 183 -15.74 16.62 -23.27
N GLY A 184 -14.60 16.45 -23.94
CA GLY A 184 -14.38 16.94 -25.30
C GLY A 184 -14.81 15.97 -26.41
N PHE A 185 -15.25 14.76 -26.09
CA PHE A 185 -15.52 13.71 -27.07
C PHE A 185 -17.01 13.40 -27.17
N VAL A 186 -17.58 13.57 -28.36
CA VAL A 186 -18.98 13.24 -28.66
C VAL A 186 -18.99 12.02 -29.59
N PHE A 187 -19.61 10.92 -29.17
CA PHE A 187 -19.78 9.77 -30.04
C PHE A 187 -20.84 10.08 -31.08
N HIS A 188 -20.48 9.94 -32.35
CA HIS A 188 -21.40 10.03 -33.47
C HIS A 188 -21.69 8.61 -33.94
N ILE A 189 -22.87 8.08 -33.61
CA ILE A 189 -23.30 6.75 -34.05
C ILE A 189 -24.61 6.92 -34.82
N ASN A 190 -24.61 6.54 -36.09
CA ASN A 190 -25.80 6.48 -36.94
C ASN A 190 -26.59 7.81 -37.05
N GLY A 191 -25.91 8.96 -37.00
CA GLY A 191 -26.51 10.31 -37.04
C GLY A 191 -26.96 10.86 -35.69
N TRP A 192 -26.84 10.09 -34.61
CA TRP A 192 -27.14 10.51 -33.25
C TRP A 192 -25.83 10.87 -32.53
N SER A 193 -25.80 12.06 -31.93
CA SER A 193 -24.70 12.50 -31.06
C SER A 193 -24.98 12.06 -29.63
N LEU A 194 -24.31 11.00 -29.18
CA LEU A 194 -24.38 10.53 -27.81
C LEU A 194 -23.13 11.00 -27.06
N ALA A 195 -23.27 12.10 -26.32
CA ALA A 195 -22.26 12.51 -25.36
C ALA A 195 -22.48 11.72 -24.06
N ILE A 196 -21.59 10.78 -23.76
CA ILE A 196 -21.55 10.12 -22.43
C ILE A 196 -20.50 10.88 -21.60
N PRO A 197 -20.91 11.66 -20.59
CA PRO A 197 -19.96 12.33 -19.71
C PRO A 197 -19.07 11.30 -19.01
N GLY A 198 -17.75 11.48 -19.09
CA GLY A 198 -16.79 10.59 -18.44
C GLY A 198 -16.75 9.17 -19.03
N TYR A 199 -17.11 8.95 -20.30
CA TYR A 199 -17.11 7.62 -20.91
C TYR A 199 -15.78 6.86 -20.73
N MET A 200 -14.66 7.57 -20.79
CA MET A 200 -13.33 6.96 -20.62
C MET A 200 -13.16 6.36 -19.22
N VAL A 201 -13.75 6.98 -18.20
CA VAL A 201 -13.72 6.48 -16.81
C VAL A 201 -14.52 5.20 -16.69
N TRP A 202 -15.73 5.18 -17.25
CA TRP A 202 -16.58 3.98 -17.23
C TRP A 202 -15.96 2.82 -18.01
N ALA A 203 -15.39 3.11 -19.19
CA ALA A 203 -14.66 2.12 -19.98
C ALA A 203 -13.45 1.56 -19.22
N ALA A 204 -12.69 2.42 -18.54
CA ALA A 204 -11.55 2.00 -17.73
C ALA A 204 -11.97 1.11 -16.56
N PHE A 205 -13.05 1.45 -15.84
CA PHE A 205 -13.56 0.60 -14.75
C PHE A 205 -14.05 -0.75 -15.24
N LEU A 206 -14.79 -0.77 -16.35
CA LEU A 206 -15.29 -2.01 -16.93
C LEU A 206 -14.15 -2.91 -17.41
N TYR A 207 -13.18 -2.32 -18.12
CA TYR A 207 -11.97 -3.02 -18.55
C TYR A 207 -11.18 -3.59 -17.37
N ALA A 208 -10.90 -2.77 -16.35
CA ALA A 208 -10.15 -3.18 -15.17
C ALA A 208 -10.90 -4.26 -14.37
N GLY A 209 -12.22 -4.15 -14.24
CA GLY A 209 -13.05 -5.14 -13.58
C GLY A 209 -13.02 -6.50 -14.28
N ILE A 210 -13.17 -6.52 -15.61
CA ILE A 210 -13.08 -7.75 -16.41
C ILE A 210 -11.67 -8.35 -16.33
N ALA A 211 -10.64 -7.53 -16.48
CA ALA A 211 -9.25 -7.97 -16.38
C ALA A 211 -8.97 -8.58 -15.00
N SER A 212 -9.36 -7.90 -13.92
CA SER A 212 -9.18 -8.40 -12.55
C SER A 212 -9.95 -9.70 -12.29
N TRP A 213 -11.17 -9.82 -12.83
CA TRP A 213 -11.98 -11.03 -12.74
C TRP A 213 -11.30 -12.20 -13.44
N LEU A 214 -10.83 -12.00 -14.68
CA LEU A 214 -10.10 -13.01 -15.44
C LEU A 214 -8.80 -13.41 -14.75
N SER A 215 -8.01 -12.45 -14.27
CA SER A 215 -6.78 -12.72 -13.51
C SER A 215 -7.05 -13.56 -12.27
N TRP A 216 -8.11 -13.26 -11.52
CA TRP A 216 -8.50 -14.07 -10.36
C TRP A 216 -8.90 -15.49 -10.75
N LEU A 217 -9.67 -15.64 -11.84
CA LEU A 217 -10.15 -16.93 -12.33
C LEU A 217 -8.99 -17.85 -12.73
N VAL A 218 -8.00 -17.30 -13.42
CA VAL A 218 -6.77 -18.02 -13.84
C VAL A 218 -5.83 -18.25 -12.65
N GLY A 219 -5.76 -17.32 -11.71
CA GLY A 219 -4.84 -17.38 -10.56
C GLY A 219 -5.30 -18.30 -9.43
N ARG A 220 -6.61 -18.48 -9.23
CA ARG A 220 -7.19 -19.31 -8.17
C ARG A 220 -6.61 -20.74 -8.06
N PRO A 221 -6.42 -21.51 -9.16
CA PRO A 221 -5.85 -22.85 -9.07
C PRO A 221 -4.37 -22.89 -8.64
N LEU A 222 -3.60 -21.81 -8.86
CA LEU A 222 -2.17 -21.76 -8.51
C LEU A 222 -1.95 -21.86 -7.00
N ILE A 223 -2.89 -21.37 -6.18
CA ILE A 223 -2.79 -21.41 -4.72
C ILE A 223 -2.75 -22.87 -4.23
N ARG A 224 -3.62 -23.70 -4.79
CA ARG A 224 -3.71 -25.13 -4.45
C ARG A 224 -2.50 -25.91 -4.99
N LEU A 225 -2.06 -25.59 -6.20
CA LEU A 225 -0.84 -26.20 -6.76
C LEU A 225 0.42 -25.82 -5.96
N ASN A 226 0.45 -24.60 -5.41
CA ASN A 226 1.56 -24.16 -4.56
C ASN A 226 1.53 -24.86 -3.20
N SER A 227 0.36 -25.07 -2.58
CA SER A 227 0.27 -25.83 -1.32
C SER A 227 0.75 -27.26 -1.49
N ASP A 228 0.35 -27.93 -2.58
CA ASP A 228 0.69 -29.34 -2.85
C ASP A 228 2.19 -29.55 -3.13
N ARG A 229 2.95 -28.49 -3.45
CA ARG A 229 4.39 -28.54 -3.70
C ARG A 229 5.24 -28.37 -2.44
N TYR A 230 4.69 -27.80 -1.38
CA TYR A 230 5.40 -27.49 -0.13
C TYR A 230 4.94 -28.34 1.08
N THR A 231 3.94 -29.21 0.90
CA THR A 231 3.64 -30.35 1.78
C THR A 231 4.28 -31.61 1.24
#